data_AF-A0A6N8NLB6-F1
#
_entry.id   AF-A0A6N8NLB6-F1
#
_cell.length_a   1.000
_cell.length_b   1.000
_cell.length_c   1.000
_cell.angle_alpha   90.00
_cell.angle_beta   90.00
_cell.angle_gamma   90.00
#
_symmetry.space_group_name_H-M   'P 1'
#
loop_
_entity.id
_entity.type
_entity.pdbx_description
1 polymer ?
#
loop_
_entity_poly.entity_id
_entity_poly.type
_entity_poly.pdbx_seq_one_letter_code
_entity_poly.pdbx_strand_id
1 'polypeptide(L)'
;MLEHFGAEASVLDMTIIVRSNPSKAAILEEFLHGTQEKLGIAEKLGRYGLGSAETHVKDFMIRHKKMLGLSDEDVAILTILKDKGL
;
A
#
# COMPACT_ATOMS: atom_id res chain seq x y z
N MET A 1 -11.93 -11.99 5.95
CA MET A 1 -11.25 -10.69 6.10
C MET A 1 -11.08 -10.02 4.75
N LEU A 2 -10.20 -10.52 3.86
CA LEU A 2 -9.97 -9.91 2.54
C LEU A 2 -11.24 -9.73 1.70
N GLU A 3 -12.14 -10.73 1.68
CA GLU A 3 -13.43 -10.66 0.98
C GLU A 3 -14.35 -9.57 1.50
N HIS A 4 -14.39 -9.38 2.82
CA HIS A 4 -15.25 -8.40 3.46
C HIS A 4 -14.86 -6.95 3.10
N PHE A 5 -13.56 -6.69 2.94
CA PHE A 5 -13.05 -5.37 2.59
C PHE A 5 -12.79 -5.18 1.10
N GLY A 6 -13.07 -6.18 0.26
CA GLY A 6 -12.74 -6.12 -1.17
C GLY A 6 -11.23 -6.05 -1.47
N ALA A 7 -10.37 -6.32 -0.49
CA ALA A 7 -8.91 -6.20 -0.61
C ALA A 7 -8.27 -7.45 -1.23
N GLU A 8 -7.21 -7.27 -2.01
CA GLU A 8 -6.44 -8.36 -2.63
C GLU A 8 -5.35 -8.93 -1.72
N ALA A 9 -4.81 -8.10 -0.83
CA ALA A 9 -3.79 -8.45 0.14
C ALA A 9 -4.02 -7.69 1.47
N SER A 10 -3.41 -8.17 2.55
CA SER A 10 -3.36 -7.48 3.84
C SER A 10 -2.16 -7.94 4.66
N VAL A 11 -1.52 -7.01 5.39
CA VAL A 11 -0.50 -7.33 6.40
C VAL A 11 -1.14 -7.57 7.78
N LEU A 12 -0.82 -8.72 8.39
CA LEU A 12 -1.21 -9.10 9.74
C LEU A 12 0.02 -9.64 10.49
N ASP A 13 0.44 -8.97 11.56
CA ASP A 13 1.61 -9.37 12.37
C ASP A 13 2.84 -9.74 11.54
N MET A 14 3.23 -8.85 10.61
CA MET A 14 4.34 -9.03 9.66
C MET A 14 4.17 -10.17 8.63
N THR A 15 3.00 -10.80 8.58
CA THR A 15 2.64 -11.79 7.57
C THR A 15 1.74 -11.14 6.52
N ILE A 16 2.09 -11.28 5.24
CA ILE A 16 1.24 -10.81 4.14
C ILE A 16 0.32 -11.95 3.71
N ILE A 17 -0.98 -11.72 3.81
CA ILE A 17 -2.02 -12.64 3.35
C ILE A 17 -2.51 -12.12 2.00
N VAL A 18 -2.64 -13.01 1.02
CA VAL A 18 -3.03 -12.65 -0.36
C VAL A 18 -4.19 -13.53 -0.85
N ARG A 19 -5.01 -13.01 -1.75
CA ARG A 19 -5.94 -13.81 -2.55
C ARG A 19 -5.21 -14.62 -3.62
N SER A 20 -5.93 -15.53 -4.27
CA SER A 20 -5.47 -16.14 -5.52
C SER A 20 -5.34 -15.08 -6.62
N ASN A 21 -4.16 -14.97 -7.23
CA ASN A 21 -3.83 -14.00 -8.28
C ASN A 21 -3.95 -12.52 -7.84
N PRO A 22 -3.20 -12.07 -6.81
CA PRO A 22 -3.18 -10.68 -6.41
C PRO A 22 -2.41 -9.83 -7.44
N SER A 23 -2.74 -8.56 -7.53
CA SER A 23 -1.91 -7.59 -8.24
C SER A 23 -0.57 -7.42 -7.54
N LYS A 24 0.46 -7.10 -8.34
CA LYS A 24 1.79 -6.79 -7.80
C LYS A 24 1.74 -5.55 -6.89
N ALA A 25 0.93 -4.56 -7.28
CA ALA A 25 0.75 -3.34 -6.50
C ALA A 25 0.24 -3.66 -5.08
N ALA A 26 -0.79 -4.50 -4.95
CA ALA A 26 -1.32 -4.89 -3.65
C ALA A 26 -0.28 -5.58 -2.76
N ILE A 27 0.52 -6.51 -3.29
CA ILE A 27 1.57 -7.17 -2.50
C ILE A 27 2.63 -6.15 -2.02
N LEU A 28 3.05 -5.26 -2.91
CA LEU A 28 4.06 -4.25 -2.60
C LEU A 28 3.57 -3.25 -1.56
N GLU A 29 2.31 -2.85 -1.64
CA GLU A 29 1.65 -1.96 -0.68
C GLU A 29 1.69 -2.57 0.73
N GLU A 30 1.23 -3.82 0.88
CA GLU A 30 1.24 -4.51 2.18
C GLU A 30 2.66 -4.76 2.73
N PHE A 31 3.62 -5.03 1.84
CA PHE A 31 5.03 -5.12 2.24
C PHE A 31 5.55 -3.79 2.79
N LEU A 32 5.20 -2.68 2.15
CA LEU A 32 5.60 -1.35 2.57
C LEU A 32 4.89 -0.93 3.87
N HIS A 33 3.63 -1.29 4.06
CA HIS A 33 2.93 -1.11 5.34
C HIS A 33 3.62 -1.87 6.48
N GLY A 34 3.94 -3.16 6.28
CA GLY A 34 4.71 -3.93 7.29
C GLY A 34 6.08 -3.32 7.57
N THR A 35 6.73 -2.74 6.55
CA THR A 35 8.00 -2.03 6.72
C THR A 35 7.82 -0.74 7.54
N GLN A 36 6.75 0.03 7.30
CA GLN A 36 6.44 1.23 8.08
C GLN A 36 6.14 0.90 9.55
N GLU A 37 5.40 -0.17 9.83
CA GLU A 37 5.16 -0.65 11.20
C GLU A 37 6.48 -0.99 11.89
N LYS A 38 7.34 -1.80 11.25
CA LYS A 38 8.65 -2.18 11.80
C LYS A 38 9.56 -0.98 12.09
N LEU A 39 9.43 0.10 11.32
CA LEU A 39 10.22 1.33 11.46
C LEU A 39 9.56 2.39 12.35
N GLY A 40 8.37 2.15 12.91
CA GLY A 40 7.62 3.13 13.71
C GLY A 40 7.09 4.33 12.92
N ILE A 41 7.02 4.23 11.59
CA ILE A 41 6.54 5.31 10.72
C ILE A 41 5.02 5.46 10.84
N ALA A 42 4.30 4.35 10.94
CA ALA A 42 2.84 4.35 11.07
C ALA A 42 2.36 5.08 12.34
N GLU A 43 3.09 4.92 13.45
CA GLU A 43 2.81 5.61 14.72
C GLU A 43 3.05 7.11 14.60
N LYS A 44 4.09 7.52 13.87
CA LYS A 44 4.46 8.93 13.70
C LYS A 44 3.53 9.70 12.77
N LEU A 45 3.08 9.08 11.67
CA LEU A 45 2.25 9.73 10.66
C LEU A 45 0.75 9.54 10.89
N GLY A 46 0.36 8.57 11.73
CA GLY A 46 -1.01 8.06 11.75
C GLY A 46 -1.29 7.16 10.56
N ARG A 47 -2.35 6.34 10.67
CA ARG A 47 -2.63 5.26 9.70
C ARG A 47 -3.42 5.71 8.47
N TYR A 48 -4.33 6.67 8.60
CA TYR A 48 -5.33 6.98 7.56
C TYR A 48 -5.42 8.49 7.23
N GLY A 49 -5.84 8.81 6.01
CA GLY A 49 -6.07 10.17 5.54
C GLY A 49 -4.85 10.81 4.87
N LEU A 50 -4.99 12.07 4.45
CA LEU A 50 -3.92 12.80 3.77
C LEU A 50 -2.72 13.04 4.70
N GLY A 51 -1.52 12.70 4.22
CA GLY A 51 -0.28 12.82 5.01
C GLY A 51 -0.02 11.65 5.95
N SER A 52 -0.89 10.65 5.97
CA SER A 52 -0.74 9.44 6.77
C SER A 52 0.24 8.42 6.16
N ALA A 53 0.51 7.36 6.91
CA ALA A 53 1.23 6.19 6.44
C ALA A 53 0.68 5.64 5.11
N GLU A 54 -0.64 5.66 4.93
CA GLU A 54 -1.33 5.23 3.70
C GLU A 54 -0.85 6.01 2.47
N THR A 55 -0.99 7.34 2.53
CA THR A 55 -0.57 8.19 1.41
C THR A 55 0.95 8.19 1.21
N HIS A 56 1.71 7.97 2.27
CA HIS A 56 3.17 7.84 2.21
C HIS A 56 3.61 6.58 1.44
N VAL A 57 2.94 5.43 1.62
CA VAL A 57 3.22 4.22 0.83
C VAL A 57 2.97 4.47 -0.65
N LYS A 58 1.83 5.07 -0.98
CA LYS A 58 1.47 5.37 -2.37
C LYS A 58 2.45 6.35 -3.01
N ASP A 59 2.84 7.42 -2.30
CA ASP A 59 3.87 8.34 -2.77
C ASP A 59 5.21 7.65 -3.00
N PHE A 60 5.59 6.68 -2.15
CA PHE A 60 6.79 5.88 -2.37
C PHE A 60 6.65 5.02 -3.63
N MET A 61 5.52 4.35 -3.81
CA MET A 61 5.29 3.46 -4.96
C MET A 61 5.29 4.23 -6.29
N ILE A 62 4.59 5.36 -6.35
CA ILE A 62 4.52 6.24 -7.53
C ILE A 62 5.91 6.75 -7.90
N ARG A 63 6.66 7.28 -6.92
CA ARG A 63 7.99 7.86 -7.14
C ARG A 63 8.99 6.82 -7.65
N HIS A 64 8.87 5.57 -7.20
CA HIS A 64 9.79 4.49 -7.55
C HIS A 64 9.20 3.47 -8.53
N LYS A 65 8.20 3.87 -9.35
CA LYS A 65 7.48 2.95 -10.27
C LYS A 65 8.38 2.04 -11.10
N LYS A 66 9.51 2.56 -11.59
CA LYS A 66 10.47 1.80 -12.41
C LYS A 66 11.17 0.71 -11.61
N MET A 67 11.57 1.01 -10.38
CA MET A 67 12.23 0.06 -9.47
C MET A 67 11.27 -1.07 -9.07
N LEU A 68 10.01 -0.71 -8.84
CA LEU A 68 8.96 -1.65 -8.42
C LEU A 68 8.32 -2.40 -9.60
N GLY A 69 8.66 -2.04 -10.83
CA GLY A 69 8.06 -2.60 -12.04
C GLY A 69 6.54 -2.40 -12.11
N LEU A 70 6.08 -1.21 -11.70
CA LEU A 70 4.69 -0.77 -11.80
C LEU A 70 4.43 -0.14 -13.18
N SER A 71 3.28 -0.46 -13.75
CA SER A 71 2.81 0.11 -15.01
C SER A 71 2.29 1.54 -14.82
N ASP A 72 2.02 2.24 -15.92
CA ASP A 72 1.39 3.56 -15.85
C ASP A 72 -0.07 3.48 -15.36
N GLU A 73 -0.75 2.36 -15.61
CA GLU A 73 -2.10 2.10 -15.08
C GLU A 73 -2.07 1.94 -13.55
N ASP A 74 -1.14 1.17 -13.01
CA ASP A 74 -0.94 1.04 -11.56
C ASP A 74 -0.73 2.43 -10.92
N VAL A 75 0.11 3.27 -11.54
CA VAL A 75 0.40 4.63 -11.05
C VAL A 75 -0.81 5.53 -11.12
N ALA A 76 -1.64 5.44 -12.17
CA ALA A 76 -2.88 6.19 -12.27
C ALA A 76 -3.85 5.83 -11.13
N ILE A 77 -4.01 4.54 -10.84
CA ILE A 77 -4.86 4.05 -9.74
C ILE A 77 -4.30 4.54 -8.39
N LEU A 78 -3.00 4.35 -8.14
CA LEU A 78 -2.35 4.80 -6.90
C LEU A 78 -2.49 6.30 -6.67
N THR A 79 -2.42 7.10 -7.74
CA THR A 79 -2.58 8.56 -7.66
C THR A 79 -4.00 8.91 -7.22
N ILE A 80 -5.02 8.28 -7.83
CA ILE A 80 -6.43 8.52 -7.47
C ILE A 80 -6.69 8.14 -6.01
N LEU A 81 -6.16 7.02 -5.54
CA LEU A 81 -6.34 6.57 -4.15
C LEU A 81 -5.67 7.53 -3.18
N LYS A 82 -4.40 7.88 -3.45
CA LYS A 82 -3.64 8.81 -2.62
C LYS A 82 -4.35 10.16 -2.47
N ASP A 83 -4.87 10.71 -3.57
CA ASP A 83 -5.56 12.01 -3.56
C ASP A 83 -6.89 11.97 -2.79
N LYS A 84 -7.44 10.77 -2.55
CA LYS A 84 -8.59 10.54 -1.66
C LYS A 84 -8.18 10.29 -0.21
N GLY A 85 -6.88 10.28 0.10
CA GLY A 85 -6.36 9.90 1.42
C GLY A 85 -6.56 8.41 1.73
N LEU A 86 -6.73 7.61 0.68
CA LEU A 86 -6.88 6.16 0.69
C LEU A 86 -5.62 5.49 0.15
#